data_AF-A0A7Z9T8Z1-F1
#
_entry.id   AF-A0A7Z9T8Z1-F1
#
_cell.length_a   1.000
_cell.length_b   1.000
_cell.length_c   1.000
_cell.angle_alpha   90.00
_cell.angle_beta   90.00
_cell.angle_gamma   90.00
#
_symmetry.space_group_name_H-M   'P 1'
#
loop_
_entity.id
_entity.type
_entity.pdbx_description
1 polymer ?
#
loop_
_entity_poly.entity_id
_entity_poly.type
_entity_poly.pdbx_seq_one_letter_code
_entity_poly.pdbx_strand_id
1 'polypeptide(L)'
;MHIETSNWSGDGSFTEALIESLKEHGSMVYLRVEDAPATHADTGYQFISNEVFVAFASTERVETIRWFGFWPGRRRILEKEMSLDSLEQHLANVSTIGPCDYADEGMLQYLRTERIVPPYQTRGYKLVELVRIYEVEAPKSDKSSR
;
A
#
# COMPACT_ATOMS: atom_id res chain seq x y z
N MET A 1 -10.71 8.64 -4.23
CA MET A 1 -9.32 8.19 -4.04
C MET A 1 -8.45 8.81 -5.13
N HIS A 2 -7.33 9.42 -4.75
CA HIS A 2 -6.32 9.92 -5.68
C HIS A 2 -5.26 8.84 -5.90
N ILE A 3 -4.98 8.51 -7.16
CA ILE A 3 -4.00 7.49 -7.54
C ILE A 3 -2.84 8.17 -8.29
N GLU A 4 -1.61 7.87 -7.90
CA GLU A 4 -0.37 8.32 -8.54
C GLU A 4 0.48 7.11 -8.94
N THR A 5 0.65 6.88 -10.24
CA THR A 5 1.45 5.77 -10.77
C THR A 5 2.52 6.22 -11.77
N SER A 6 2.80 7.53 -11.84
CA SER A 6 3.73 8.09 -12.83
C SER A 6 5.18 7.62 -12.66
N ASN A 7 5.54 7.19 -11.46
CA ASN A 7 6.87 6.69 -11.10
C ASN A 7 6.93 5.15 -11.04
N TRP A 8 5.88 4.46 -11.51
CA TRP A 8 5.85 3.01 -11.62
C TRP A 8 5.96 2.61 -13.08
N SER A 9 6.87 1.69 -13.37
CA SER A 9 7.13 1.12 -14.69
C SER A 9 5.94 0.37 -15.28
N GLY A 10 5.02 -0.10 -14.43
CA GLY A 10 3.99 -1.06 -14.80
C GLY A 10 4.44 -2.52 -14.64
N ASP A 11 5.67 -2.75 -14.15
CA ASP A 11 6.21 -4.10 -13.98
C ASP A 11 5.73 -4.73 -12.65
N GLY A 12 5.42 -6.02 -12.72
CA GLY A 12 5.02 -6.85 -11.59
C GLY A 12 3.54 -7.24 -11.60
N SER A 13 3.26 -8.51 -11.88
CA SER A 13 1.89 -9.04 -11.94
C SER A 13 1.23 -9.06 -10.56
N PHE A 14 2.03 -9.29 -9.50
CA PHE A 14 1.52 -9.23 -8.13
C PHE A 14 1.19 -7.78 -7.73
N THR A 15 2.03 -6.82 -8.10
CA THR A 15 1.82 -5.39 -7.84
C THR A 15 0.55 -4.89 -8.52
N GLU A 16 0.30 -5.31 -9.76
CA GLU A 16 -0.93 -4.99 -10.48
C GLU A 16 -2.17 -5.53 -9.76
N ALA A 17 -2.16 -6.82 -9.37
CA ALA A 17 -3.26 -7.42 -8.62
C ALA A 17 -3.49 -6.75 -7.25
N LEU A 18 -2.41 -6.35 -6.57
CA LEU A 18 -2.47 -5.64 -5.30
C LEU A 18 -3.12 -4.26 -5.48
N ILE A 19 -2.72 -3.50 -6.50
CA ILE A 19 -3.28 -2.18 -6.79
C ILE A 19 -4.78 -2.28 -7.06
N GLU A 20 -5.23 -3.26 -7.84
CA GLU A 20 -6.65 -3.48 -8.09
C GLU A 20 -7.41 -3.81 -6.80
N SER A 21 -6.87 -4.70 -5.97
CA SER A 21 -7.47 -5.05 -4.67
C SER A 21 -7.57 -3.83 -3.74
N LEU A 22 -6.55 -2.97 -3.74
CA LEU A 22 -6.54 -1.73 -2.97
C LEU A 22 -7.58 -0.73 -3.49
N LYS A 23 -7.72 -0.59 -4.81
CA LYS A 23 -8.73 0.30 -5.41
C LYS A 23 -10.16 -0.07 -5.01
N GLU A 24 -10.45 -1.37 -4.90
CA GLU A 24 -11.78 -1.88 -4.56
C GLU A 24 -12.15 -1.71 -3.08
N HIS A 25 -11.17 -1.58 -2.19
CA HIS A 25 -11.39 -1.56 -0.74
C HIS A 25 -12.16 -0.34 -0.21
N GLY A 26 -12.07 0.82 -0.89
CA GLY A 26 -12.90 2.00 -0.61
C GLY A 26 -12.51 2.86 0.60
N SER A 27 -11.69 2.37 1.54
CA SER A 27 -11.27 3.14 2.74
C SER A 27 -10.04 4.04 2.56
N MET A 28 -9.45 4.06 1.36
CA MET A 28 -8.26 4.86 1.05
C MET A 28 -8.61 6.13 0.28
N VAL A 29 -7.95 7.23 0.67
CA VAL A 29 -8.05 8.52 -0.01
C VAL A 29 -6.90 8.74 -0.98
N TYR A 30 -5.77 8.08 -0.77
CA TYR A 30 -4.56 8.21 -1.57
C TYR A 30 -3.87 6.86 -1.77
N LEU A 31 -3.38 6.63 -2.98
CA LEU A 31 -2.57 5.48 -3.38
C LEU A 31 -1.47 5.96 -4.33
N ARG A 32 -0.20 5.77 -3.97
CA ARG A 32 0.93 6.04 -4.85
C ARG A 32 1.77 4.79 -5.04
N VAL A 33 2.24 4.54 -6.25
CA VAL A 33 3.08 3.40 -6.59
C VAL A 33 4.33 3.90 -7.30
N GLU A 34 5.48 3.43 -6.86
CA GLU A 34 6.78 3.81 -7.39
C GLU A 34 7.69 2.57 -7.53
N ASP A 35 8.51 2.54 -8.59
CA ASP A 35 9.59 1.56 -8.69
C ASP A 35 10.67 1.91 -7.65
N ALA A 36 11.07 0.94 -6.84
CA ALA A 36 12.17 1.13 -5.92
C ALA A 36 13.52 1.10 -6.66
N PRO A 37 14.53 1.84 -6.18
CA PRO A 37 15.87 1.87 -6.79
C PRO A 37 16.56 0.49 -6.87
N ALA A 38 16.10 -0.46 -6.06
CA ALA A 38 16.66 -1.81 -5.99
C ALA A 38 16.25 -2.71 -7.17
N THR A 39 15.32 -2.29 -8.03
CA THR A 39 14.92 -3.05 -9.24
C THR A 39 16.13 -3.30 -10.14
N HIS A 40 16.42 -4.57 -10.42
CA HIS A 40 17.61 -5.00 -11.15
C HIS A 40 17.35 -6.30 -11.92
N ALA A 41 17.89 -6.40 -13.13
CA ALA A 41 17.86 -7.61 -13.95
C ALA A 41 19.27 -8.12 -14.20
N ASP A 42 19.47 -9.43 -14.03
CA ASP A 42 20.75 -10.09 -14.25
C ASP A 42 20.56 -11.41 -15.04
N THR A 43 21.66 -12.04 -15.42
CA THR A 43 21.72 -13.34 -16.07
C THR A 43 21.16 -14.45 -15.16
N GLY A 44 19.86 -14.70 -15.28
CA GLY A 44 19.16 -15.80 -14.61
C GLY A 44 18.17 -15.39 -13.53
N TYR A 45 18.09 -14.10 -13.18
CA TYR A 45 17.00 -13.58 -12.37
C TYR A 45 16.62 -12.14 -12.73
N GLN A 46 15.36 -11.82 -12.49
CA GLN A 46 14.83 -10.46 -12.54
C GLN A 46 14.28 -10.14 -11.16
N PHE A 47 14.70 -9.02 -10.60
CA PHE A 47 14.23 -8.53 -9.32
C PHE A 47 13.45 -7.23 -9.54
N ILE A 48 12.14 -7.29 -9.32
CA ILE A 48 11.24 -6.15 -9.32
C ILE A 48 11.02 -5.75 -7.86
N SER A 49 11.22 -4.48 -7.55
CA SER A 49 10.94 -3.94 -6.22
C SER A 49 10.04 -2.72 -6.37
N ASN A 50 8.84 -2.78 -5.78
CA ASN A 50 7.86 -1.72 -5.85
C ASN A 50 7.51 -1.22 -4.45
N GLU A 51 7.32 0.08 -4.31
CA GLU A 51 6.87 0.73 -3.08
C GLU A 51 5.47 1.31 -3.30
N VAL A 52 4.55 0.97 -2.41
CA VAL A 52 3.16 1.39 -2.43
C VAL A 52 2.91 2.24 -1.21
N PHE A 53 2.44 3.47 -1.41
CA PHE A 53 2.11 4.39 -0.33
C PHE A 53 0.59 4.57 -0.27
N VAL A 54 0.00 4.33 0.89
CA VAL A 54 -1.45 4.44 1.11
C VAL A 54 -1.75 5.50 2.16
N ALA A 55 -2.83 6.26 1.96
CA ALA A 55 -3.40 7.08 3.04
C ALA A 55 -4.87 6.73 3.23
N PHE A 56 -5.26 6.51 4.48
CA PHE A 56 -6.63 6.18 4.86
C PHE A 56 -7.48 7.43 5.07
N ALA A 57 -8.78 7.30 4.82
CA ALA A 57 -9.75 8.31 5.21
C ALA A 57 -9.71 8.53 6.72
N SER A 58 -10.01 9.75 7.15
CA SER A 58 -10.11 10.10 8.57
C SER A 58 -11.40 10.86 8.80
N THR A 59 -12.16 10.45 9.82
CA THR A 59 -13.40 11.10 10.23
C THR A 59 -13.15 11.91 11.50
N GLU A 60 -13.66 13.15 11.53
CA GLU A 60 -13.59 14.01 12.72
C GLU A 60 -14.66 13.59 13.72
N ARG A 61 -14.24 13.02 14.85
CA ARG A 61 -15.11 12.67 15.96
C ARG A 61 -14.98 13.70 17.07
N VAL A 62 -16.11 14.27 17.49
CA VAL A 62 -16.14 15.18 18.64
C VAL A 62 -16.40 14.35 19.90
N GLU A 63 -15.37 14.17 20.71
CA GLU A 63 -15.53 13.58 22.03
C GLU A 63 -15.83 14.65 23.08
N THR A 64 -16.75 14.30 23.98
CA THR A 64 -16.98 15.11 25.18
C THR A 64 -16.02 14.63 26.26
N ILE A 65 -15.04 15.48 26.59
CA ILE A 65 -14.08 15.22 27.66
C ILE A 65 -14.51 15.96 28.92
N ARG A 66 -14.16 15.44 30.10
CA ARG A 66 -14.35 16.16 31.36
C ARG A 66 -13.03 16.79 31.80
N TRP A 67 -12.91 18.11 31.63
CA TRP A 67 -11.84 18.89 32.26
C TRP A 67 -12.05 18.83 33.78
N PHE A 68 -10.99 18.46 34.52
CA PHE A 68 -11.03 18.28 35.98
C PHE A 68 -12.11 17.30 36.51
N GLY A 69 -12.59 16.35 35.69
CA GLY A 69 -13.55 15.32 36.12
C GLY A 69 -15.03 15.76 36.16
N PHE A 70 -15.34 17.05 35.98
CA PHE A 70 -16.72 17.57 36.00
C PHE A 70 -17.03 18.70 35.00
N TRP A 71 -16.06 19.43 34.44
CA TRP A 71 -16.31 20.46 33.43
C TRP A 71 -16.39 19.85 32.02
N PRO A 72 -17.53 19.94 31.31
CA PRO A 72 -17.65 19.41 29.96
C PRO A 72 -16.83 20.25 28.97
N GLY A 73 -15.82 19.63 28.36
CA GLY A 73 -15.07 20.14 27.23
C GLY A 73 -15.38 19.32 25.98
N ARG A 74 -15.16 19.91 24.80
CA ARG A 74 -15.22 19.20 23.53
C ARG A 74 -13.81 19.07 22.98
N ARG A 75 -13.41 17.85 22.62
CA ARG A 75 -12.15 17.58 21.91
C ARG A 75 -12.48 16.99 20.55
N ARG A 76 -11.92 17.57 19.49
CA ARG A 76 -11.95 16.99 18.15
C ARG A 76 -10.82 15.97 18.04
N ILE A 77 -11.16 14.76 17.64
CA ILE A 77 -10.22 13.66 17.41
C ILE A 77 -10.37 13.25 15.95
N LEU A 78 -9.25 13.17 15.23
CA LEU A 78 -9.21 12.56 13.92
C LEU A 78 -9.06 11.06 14.13
N GLU A 79 -10.12 10.32 13.85
CA GLU A 79 -10.14 8.86 13.90
C GLU A 79 -9.97 8.35 12.47
N LYS A 80 -8.89 7.61 12.21
CA LYS A 80 -8.69 6.98 10.90
C LYS A 80 -9.76 5.90 10.72
N GLU A 81 -10.33 5.82 9.53
CA GLU A 81 -11.32 4.80 9.20
C GLU A 81 -10.69 3.40 9.11
N MET A 82 -9.35 3.34 9.07
CA MET A 82 -8.59 2.11 8.89
C MET A 82 -7.16 2.24 9.41
N SER A 83 -6.54 1.09 9.71
CA SER A 83 -5.13 0.94 10.04
C SER A 83 -4.43 0.00 9.04
N LEU A 84 -3.10 0.07 9.01
CA LEU A 84 -2.27 -0.86 8.24
C LEU A 84 -2.51 -2.34 8.63
N ASP A 85 -2.69 -2.62 9.93
CA ASP A 85 -3.02 -3.95 10.46
C ASP A 85 -4.39 -4.45 9.97
N SER A 86 -5.41 -3.57 9.94
CA SER A 86 -6.72 -3.92 9.39
C SER A 86 -6.65 -4.19 7.88
N LEU A 87 -5.79 -3.44 7.17
CA LEU A 87 -5.54 -3.66 5.75
C LEU A 87 -4.83 -5.00 5.50
N GLU A 88 -3.85 -5.36 6.33
CA GLU A 88 -3.18 -6.67 6.26
C GLU A 88 -4.19 -7.80 6.40
N GLN A 89 -5.03 -7.76 7.45
CA GLN A 89 -6.06 -8.77 7.68
C GLN A 89 -7.04 -8.88 6.51
N HIS A 90 -7.38 -7.75 5.89
CA HIS A 90 -8.22 -7.74 4.69
C HIS A 90 -7.52 -8.42 3.51
N LEU A 91 -6.30 -7.99 3.17
CA LEU A 91 -5.52 -8.53 2.05
C LEU A 91 -5.18 -10.02 2.22
N ALA A 92 -4.97 -10.47 3.46
CA ALA A 92 -4.76 -11.87 3.78
C ALA A 92 -5.92 -12.78 3.34
N ASN A 93 -7.14 -12.24 3.32
CA ASN A 93 -8.35 -12.95 2.90
C ASN A 93 -8.63 -12.83 1.39
N VAL A 94 -7.89 -11.98 0.67
CA VAL A 94 -8.01 -11.85 -0.79
C VAL A 94 -7.19 -12.97 -1.44
N SER A 95 -7.86 -13.87 -2.16
CA SER A 95 -7.23 -15.10 -2.70
C SER A 95 -6.06 -14.84 -3.66
N THR A 96 -6.05 -13.71 -4.35
CA THR A 96 -4.98 -13.31 -5.27
C THR A 96 -3.78 -12.69 -4.55
N ILE A 97 -3.95 -12.21 -3.31
CA ILE A 97 -2.91 -11.52 -2.54
C ILE A 97 -2.35 -12.42 -1.44
N GLY A 98 -3.22 -12.91 -0.54
CA GLY A 98 -2.84 -13.72 0.60
C GLY A 98 -2.08 -12.93 1.69
N PRO A 99 -1.58 -13.61 2.74
CA PRO A 99 -0.90 -12.95 3.85
C PRO A 99 0.44 -12.35 3.41
N CYS A 100 0.87 -11.31 4.12
CA CYS A 100 2.18 -10.70 3.92
C CYS A 100 3.30 -11.58 4.49
N ASP A 101 4.51 -11.43 3.94
CA ASP A 101 5.71 -12.13 4.42
C ASP A 101 6.35 -11.43 5.63
N TYR A 102 6.07 -10.14 5.82
CA TYR A 102 6.47 -9.37 6.99
C TYR A 102 5.50 -8.21 7.23
N ALA A 103 5.22 -7.90 8.49
CA ALA A 103 4.42 -6.76 8.91
C ALA A 103 4.98 -6.13 10.19
N ASP A 104 4.97 -4.80 10.23
CA ASP A 104 5.13 -4.00 11.45
C ASP A 104 4.16 -2.81 11.47
N GLU A 105 4.30 -1.91 12.43
CA GLU A 105 3.41 -0.74 12.59
C GLU A 105 3.43 0.22 11.40
N GLY A 106 4.50 0.24 10.60
CA GLY A 106 4.69 1.20 9.51
C GLY A 106 4.73 0.59 8.11
N MET A 107 4.88 -0.73 8.00
CA MET A 107 5.15 -1.38 6.72
C MET A 107 4.62 -2.82 6.63
N LEU A 108 4.04 -3.16 5.48
CA LEU A 108 3.76 -4.53 5.06
C LEU A 108 4.67 -4.90 3.91
N GLN A 109 5.16 -6.14 3.86
CA GLN A 109 6.03 -6.62 2.80
C GLN A 109 5.52 -7.93 2.21
N TYR A 110 5.57 -8.03 0.89
CA TYR A 110 5.31 -9.23 0.13
C TYR A 110 6.52 -9.57 -0.72
N LEU A 111 6.89 -10.85 -0.74
CA LEU A 111 7.95 -11.40 -1.56
C LEU A 111 7.39 -12.57 -2.37
N ARG A 112 7.16 -12.35 -3.66
CA ARG A 112 6.72 -13.37 -4.59
C ARG A 112 7.87 -13.83 -5.46
N THR A 113 7.91 -15.13 -5.74
CA THR A 113 8.94 -15.69 -6.62
C THR A 113 8.31 -16.64 -7.62
N GLU A 114 8.67 -16.48 -8.88
CA GLU A 114 8.21 -17.31 -9.98
C GLU A 114 9.41 -17.74 -10.83
N ARG A 115 9.28 -18.86 -11.55
CA ARG A 115 10.23 -19.26 -12.59
C ARG A 115 9.57 -19.08 -13.95
N ILE A 116 10.07 -18.12 -14.72
CA ILE A 116 9.56 -17.82 -16.06
C ILE A 116 10.44 -18.52 -17.10
N VAL A 117 9.81 -19.27 -18.00
CA VAL A 117 10.46 -19.86 -19.17
C VAL A 117 9.84 -19.25 -20.42
N PRO A 118 10.51 -18.27 -21.06
CA PRO A 118 9.97 -17.66 -22.27
C PRO A 118 9.76 -18.67 -23.39
N PRO A 119 8.77 -18.46 -24.28
CA PRO A 119 8.59 -19.31 -25.45
C PRO A 119 9.89 -19.46 -26.23
N TYR A 120 10.17 -20.68 -26.69
CA TYR A 120 11.37 -21.01 -27.47
C TYR A 120 12.72 -20.84 -26.74
N GLN A 121 12.72 -20.61 -25.42
CA GLN A 121 13.93 -20.67 -24.58
C GLN A 121 13.97 -21.94 -23.73
N THR A 122 15.14 -22.57 -23.63
CA THR A 122 15.35 -23.74 -22.76
C THR A 122 15.73 -23.36 -21.33
N ARG A 123 16.39 -22.19 -21.16
CA ARG A 123 16.76 -21.63 -19.86
C ARG A 123 15.74 -20.56 -19.47
N GLY A 124 14.98 -20.84 -18.42
CA GLY A 124 14.16 -19.83 -17.75
C GLY A 124 15.00 -18.97 -16.79
N TYR A 125 14.38 -17.90 -16.29
CA TYR A 125 14.92 -17.06 -15.23
C TYR A 125 14.00 -17.07 -14.01
N LYS A 126 14.55 -16.73 -12.85
CA LYS A 126 13.78 -16.53 -11.63
C LYS A 126 13.27 -15.09 -11.58
N LEU A 127 11.97 -14.89 -11.56
CA LEU A 127 11.37 -13.61 -11.21
C LEU A 127 11.21 -13.54 -9.69
N VAL A 128 11.64 -12.44 -9.11
CA VAL A 128 11.43 -12.11 -7.71
C VAL A 128 10.78 -10.73 -7.67
N GLU A 129 9.60 -10.66 -7.08
CA GLU A 129 8.83 -9.44 -6.95
C GLU A 129 8.70 -9.11 -5.45
N LEU A 130 9.28 -7.99 -5.06
CA LEU A 130 9.21 -7.45 -3.72
C LEU A 130 8.28 -6.25 -3.73
N VAL A 131 7.24 -6.26 -2.90
CA VAL A 131 6.35 -5.11 -2.73
C VAL A 131 6.33 -4.70 -1.28
N ARG A 132 6.52 -3.42 -1.01
CA ARG A 132 6.37 -2.84 0.33
C ARG A 132 5.23 -1.83 0.34
N ILE A 133 4.35 -1.94 1.32
CA ILE A 133 3.24 -1.03 1.53
C ILE A 133 3.56 -0.17 2.75
N TYR A 134 3.50 1.15 2.60
CA TYR A 134 3.72 2.13 3.64
C TYR A 134 2.46 2.97 3.85
N GLU A 135 2.13 3.25 5.10
CA GLU A 135 1.14 4.28 5.42
C GLU A 135 1.77 5.67 5.38
N VAL A 136 1.12 6.61 4.69
CA VAL A 136 1.51 8.02 4.60
C VAL A 136 0.34 8.94 4.90
N GLU A 137 0.64 10.21 5.15
CA GLU A 137 -0.40 11.24 5.20
C GLU A 137 -0.87 11.59 3.79
N ALA A 138 -2.18 11.78 3.62
CA ALA A 138 -2.72 12.22 2.34
C ALA A 138 -2.15 13.61 1.98
N PRO A 139 -1.75 13.85 0.72
CA PRO A 139 -1.27 15.15 0.30
C PRO A 139 -2.35 16.21 0.54
N LYS A 140 -1.96 17.34 1.13
CA LYS A 140 -2.88 18.48 1.32
C LYS A 140 -3.30 18.97 -0.05
N SER A 141 -4.60 18.89 -0.38
CA SER A 141 -5.11 19.47 -1.62
C SER A 141 -4.74 20.95 -1.66
N ASP A 142 -3.93 21.35 -2.63
CA ASP A 142 -3.52 22.74 -2.78
C ASP A 142 -4.75 23.57 -3.19
N LYS A 143 -5.46 24.13 -2.21
CA LYS A 143 -6.50 25.14 -2.44
C LYS A 143 -5.81 26.49 -2.64
N SER A 144 -5.00 26.61 -3.70
CA SER A 144 -4.44 27.88 -4.15
C SER A 144 -4.55 27.98 -5.66
N SER A 145 -5.71 28.45 -6.11
CA SER A 145 -5.92 29.09 -7.42
C SER A 145 -7.32 29.71 -7.41
N ARG A 146 -7.42 30.93 -6.87
CA ARG A 146 -8.45 31.90 -7.21
C ARG A 146 -7.77 33.07 -7.89
#